data_AF-A0AAV3XKY3-F1
#
_entry.id   AF-A0AAV3XKY3-F1
#
_cell.length_a   1.000
_cell.length_b   1.000
_cell.length_c   1.000
_cell.angle_alpha   90.00
_cell.angle_beta   90.00
_cell.angle_gamma   90.00
#
_symmetry.space_group_name_H-M   'P 1'
#
loop_
_entity.id
_entity.type
_entity.pdbx_description
1 polymer ?
#
loop_
_entity_poly.entity_id
_entity_poly.type
_entity_poly.pdbx_seq_one_letter_code
_entity_poly.pdbx_strand_id
1 'polypeptide(L)'
;MSQLREYIEKHPSETQRLVGLDYEQLLELIGQAERLHKEKQLTVAQKKTRIIKAGGGRQPKLSLTDQVLLTLVYLHHLPTFQMLGVQSSLE
;
A
#
# COMPACT_ATOMS: atom_id res chain seq x y z
N MET A 1 4.00 -9.83 8.35
CA MET A 1 3.64 -9.30 7.01
C MET A 1 4.55 -9.85 5.92
N SER A 2 5.85 -10.06 6.17
CA SER A 2 6.76 -10.76 5.26
C SER A 2 6.20 -12.08 4.71
N GLN A 3 5.55 -12.89 5.55
CA GLN A 3 4.93 -14.15 5.13
C GLN A 3 3.83 -14.00 4.06
N LEU A 4 3.03 -12.93 4.11
CA LEU A 4 1.97 -12.69 3.12
C LEU A 4 2.59 -12.31 1.77
N ARG A 5 3.58 -11.43 1.79
CA ARG A 5 4.32 -11.04 0.58
C ARG A 5 5.00 -12.24 -0.07
N GLU A 6 5.73 -13.03 0.72
CA GLU A 6 6.38 -14.26 0.25
C GLU A 6 5.37 -15.27 -0.31
N TYR A 7 4.18 -15.33 0.27
CA TYR A 7 3.11 -16.21 -0.21
C TYR A 7 2.56 -15.75 -1.57
N ILE A 8 2.28 -14.45 -1.73
CA ILE A 8 1.80 -13.87 -2.98
C ILE A 8 2.84 -14.04 -4.10
N GLU A 9 4.12 -13.83 -3.81
CA GLU A 9 5.21 -14.03 -4.77
C GLU A 9 5.33 -15.50 -5.23
N LYS A 10 5.01 -16.47 -4.36
CA LYS A 10 5.01 -17.90 -4.68
C LYS A 10 3.72 -18.36 -5.38
N HIS A 11 2.61 -17.67 -5.14
CA HIS A 11 1.27 -18.04 -5.61
C HIS A 11 0.55 -16.84 -6.26
N PRO A 12 1.03 -16.38 -7.44
CA PRO A 12 0.47 -15.19 -8.09
C PRO A 12 -1.02 -15.36 -8.46
N SER A 13 -1.47 -16.59 -8.73
CA SER A 13 -2.88 -16.90 -9.00
C SER A 13 -3.81 -16.70 -7.80
N GLU A 14 -3.28 -16.72 -6.57
CA GLU A 14 -4.07 -16.52 -5.36
C GLU A 14 -4.17 -15.05 -4.94
N THR A 15 -3.39 -14.16 -5.57
CA THR A 15 -3.37 -12.72 -5.29
C THR A 15 -4.76 -12.11 -5.36
N GLN A 16 -5.54 -12.49 -6.39
CA GLN A 16 -6.89 -11.98 -6.61
C GLN A 16 -7.83 -12.36 -5.47
N ARG A 17 -7.71 -13.58 -4.94
CA ARG A 17 -8.54 -14.04 -3.82
C ARG A 17 -8.18 -13.34 -2.51
N LEU A 18 -6.89 -13.08 -2.29
CA LEU A 18 -6.39 -12.51 -1.04
C LEU A 18 -6.61 -11.01 -0.94
N VAL A 19 -6.42 -10.31 -2.06
CA VAL A 19 -6.29 -8.85 -2.11
C VAL A 19 -7.34 -8.20 -3.02
N GLY A 20 -8.06 -8.99 -3.82
CA GLY A 20 -9.05 -8.50 -4.78
C GLY A 20 -8.46 -7.98 -6.09
N LEU A 21 -7.16 -8.19 -6.34
CA LEU A 21 -6.43 -7.66 -7.50
C LEU A 21 -5.60 -8.74 -8.18
N ASP A 22 -5.48 -8.66 -9.50
CA ASP A 22 -4.53 -9.51 -10.23
C ASP A 22 -3.10 -9.16 -9.86
N TYR A 23 -2.19 -10.13 -9.99
CA TYR A 23 -0.80 -9.96 -9.59
C TYR A 23 -0.08 -8.82 -10.34
N GLU A 24 -0.32 -8.70 -11.64
CA GLU A 24 0.22 -7.59 -12.46
C GLU A 24 -0.30 -6.22 -11.98
N GLN A 25 -1.61 -6.12 -11.71
CA GLN A 25 -2.22 -4.89 -11.19
C GLN A 25 -1.67 -4.52 -9.81
N LEU A 26 -1.44 -5.53 -8.95
CA LEU A 26 -0.84 -5.33 -7.64
C LEU A 26 0.60 -4.80 -7.76
N LEU A 27 1.41 -5.35 -8.66
CA LEU A 27 2.77 -4.88 -8.90
C LEU A 27 2.79 -3.44 -9.40
N GLU A 28 1.92 -3.11 -10.36
CA GLU A 28 1.80 -1.75 -10.87
C GLU A 28 1.39 -0.77 -9.76
N LEU A 29 0.39 -1.14 -8.96
CA LEU A 29 -0.08 -0.32 -7.84
C LEU A 29 1.00 -0.09 -6.78
N ILE A 30 1.78 -1.11 -6.44
CA ILE A 30 2.91 -0.97 -5.53
C ILE A 30 3.95 -0.01 -6.12
N GLY A 31 4.30 -0.14 -7.40
CA GLY A 31 5.24 0.76 -8.08
C GLY A 31 4.77 2.22 -8.09
N GLN A 32 3.48 2.44 -8.38
CA GLN A 32 2.88 3.78 -8.32
C GLN A 32 2.88 4.34 -6.89
N ALA A 33 2.54 3.52 -5.89
CA ALA A 33 2.55 3.91 -4.48
C ALA A 33 3.97 4.28 -4.00
N GLU A 34 5.00 3.54 -4.42
CA GLU A 34 6.39 3.87 -4.13
C GLU A 34 6.80 5.23 -4.71
N ARG A 35 6.43 5.50 -5.96
CA ARG A 35 6.71 6.78 -6.62
C ARG A 35 6.04 7.94 -5.90
N LEU A 36 4.72 7.83 -5.66
CA LEU A 36 3.95 8.85 -4.94
C LEU A 36 4.47 9.07 -3.52
N HIS A 37 4.88 8.01 -2.83
CA HIS A 37 5.44 8.13 -1.49
C HIS A 37 6.75 8.91 -1.49
N LYS A 38 7.65 8.64 -2.45
CA LYS A 38 8.91 9.38 -2.62
C LYS A 38 8.65 10.84 -2.95
N GLU A 39 7.76 11.13 -3.89
CA GLU A 39 7.36 12.50 -4.23
C GLU A 39 6.82 13.25 -3.00
N LYS A 40 5.90 12.63 -2.25
CA LYS A 40 5.35 13.20 -1.02
C LYS A 40 6.41 13.46 0.05
N GLN A 41 7.37 12.55 0.23
CA GLN A 41 8.48 12.74 1.14
C GLN A 41 9.35 13.95 0.74
N LEU A 42 9.64 14.10 -0.57
CA LEU A 42 10.39 15.23 -1.10
C LEU A 42 9.65 16.55 -0.91
N THR A 43 8.36 16.61 -1.22
CA THR A 43 7.53 17.81 -1.00
C THR A 43 7.49 18.19 0.48
N VAL A 44 7.33 17.21 1.37
CA VAL A 44 7.35 17.43 2.82
C VAL A 44 8.72 17.89 3.29
N ALA A 45 9.81 17.40 2.70
CA ALA A 45 11.16 17.86 3.01
C ALA A 45 11.39 19.31 2.54
N GLN A 46 10.95 19.66 1.33
CA GLN A 46 11.06 21.01 0.77
C GLN A 46 10.24 22.04 1.55
N LYS A 47 9.03 21.66 2.00
CA LYS A 47 8.17 22.54 2.80
C LYS A 47 8.68 22.78 4.23
N LYS A 48 9.57 21.91 4.75
CA LYS A 48 10.13 22.05 6.09
C LYS A 48 11.28 23.05 6.08
N THR A 49 11.03 24.29 6.52
CA THR A 49 12.09 25.25 6.84
C THR A 49 12.80 24.78 8.11
N ARG A 50 13.99 24.19 7.96
CA ARG A 50 14.78 23.67 9.10
C ARG A 50 16.02 24.52 9.32
N ILE A 51 16.26 24.92 10.57
CA ILE A 51 17.50 25.58 11.01
C ILE A 51 18.63 24.53 11.21
N ILE A 52 18.26 23.27 11.47
CA ILE A 52 19.15 22.14 11.77
C ILE A 52 18.98 20.98 10.77
N LYS A 53 20.00 20.13 10.66
CA LYS A 53 19.92 18.89 9.85
C LYS A 53 18.76 17.99 10.31
N ALA A 54 18.28 17.14 9.40
CA ALA A 54 17.25 16.15 9.72
C ALA A 54 17.70 15.29 10.92
N GLY A 55 16.94 15.32 12.01
CA GLY A 55 17.17 14.41 13.13
C GLY A 55 16.92 12.95 12.72
N GLY A 56 17.61 12.01 13.37
CA GLY A 56 17.46 10.57 13.16
C GLY A 56 16.18 10.02 13.79
N GLY A 57 15.02 10.44 13.29
CA GLY A 57 13.72 9.93 13.74
C GLY A 57 13.62 8.41 13.62
N ARG A 58 12.66 7.82 14.35
CA ARG A 58 12.44 6.38 14.33
C ARG A 58 12.00 5.91 12.93
N GLN A 59 12.72 4.93 12.40
CA GLN A 59 12.37 4.30 11.13
C GLN A 59 11.03 3.54 11.22
N PRO A 60 10.24 3.51 10.15
CA PRO A 60 8.99 2.76 10.13
C PRO A 60 9.25 1.26 10.36
N LYS A 61 8.34 0.59 11.09
CA LYS A 61 8.46 -0.84 11.40
C LYS A 61 8.17 -1.76 10.22
N LEU A 62 7.40 -1.29 9.23
CA LEU A 62 7.01 -2.03 8.04
C LEU A 62 7.58 -1.34 6.80
N SER A 63 7.94 -2.15 5.80
CA SER A 63 8.22 -1.65 4.47
C SER A 63 6.97 -1.02 3.84
N LEU A 64 7.16 -0.14 2.86
CA LEU A 64 6.04 0.48 2.15
C LEU A 64 5.16 -0.57 1.47
N THR A 65 5.78 -1.59 0.85
CA THR A 65 5.11 -2.72 0.23
C THR A 65 4.22 -3.46 1.23
N ASP A 66 4.73 -3.77 2.42
CA ASP A 66 3.94 -4.45 3.46
C ASP A 66 2.79 -3.58 3.97
N GLN A 67 2.97 -2.26 4.03
CA GLN A 67 1.89 -1.33 4.41
C GLN A 67 0.78 -1.32 3.36
N VAL A 68 1.14 -1.28 2.07
CA VAL A 68 0.17 -1.36 0.96
C VAL A 68 -0.58 -2.68 1.00
N LEU A 69 0.13 -3.81 1.07
CA LEU A 69 -0.48 -5.14 1.15
C LEU A 69 -1.42 -5.28 2.34
N LEU A 70 -0.99 -4.86 3.53
CA LEU A 70 -1.81 -4.91 4.72
C LEU A 70 -3.08 -4.06 4.57
N THR A 71 -2.96 -2.89 3.95
CA THR A 71 -4.10 -2.01 3.71
C THR A 71 -5.09 -2.66 2.76
N LEU A 72 -4.62 -3.24 1.65
CA LEU A 72 -5.49 -3.89 0.68
C LEU A 72 -6.20 -5.12 1.28
N VAL A 73 -5.49 -5.95 2.04
CA VAL A 73 -6.08 -7.08 2.77
C VAL A 73 -7.17 -6.59 3.73
N TYR A 74 -6.87 -5.54 4.50
CA TYR A 74 -7.84 -4.97 5.44
C TYR A 74 -9.09 -4.44 4.72
N LEU A 75 -8.92 -3.73 3.61
CA LEU A 75 -10.01 -3.21 2.80
C LEU A 75 -10.85 -4.33 2.18
N HIS A 76 -10.21 -5.37 1.65
CA HIS A 76 -10.89 -6.50 1.02
C HIS A 76 -11.75 -7.29 2.02
N HIS A 77 -11.30 -7.42 3.27
CA HIS A 77 -12.01 -8.13 4.33
C HIS A 77 -12.99 -7.27 5.13
N LEU A 78 -13.08 -5.96 4.86
CA LEU A 78 -14.04 -5.08 5.52
C LEU A 78 -15.42 -5.16 4.82
N PRO A 79 -16.48 -5.61 5.51
CA PRO A 79 -17.82 -5.70 4.91
C PRO A 79 -18.36 -4.34 4.43
N THR A 80 -17.93 -3.25 5.09
CA THR A 80 -18.32 -1.89 4.73
C THR A 80 -17.79 -1.49 3.35
N PHE A 81 -16.57 -1.91 2.99
CA PHE A 81 -16.00 -1.64 1.67
C PHE A 81 -16.70 -2.46 0.58
N GLN A 82 -17.11 -3.69 0.90
CA GLN A 82 -17.93 -4.49 0.00
C GLN A 82 -19.30 -3.83 -0.24
N MET A 83 -19.95 -3.31 0.82
CA MET A 83 -21.22 -2.58 0.69
C MET A 83 -21.09 -1.28 -0.12
N LEU A 84 -20.00 -0.53 0.06
CA LEU A 84 -19.73 0.67 -0.75
C LEU A 84 -19.53 0.32 -2.23
N GLY A 85 -18.85 -0.79 -2.53
CA GLY A 85 -18.71 -1.31 -3.89
C GLY A 85 -20.06 -1.61 -4.55
N VAL A 86 -20.98 -2.23 -3.81
CA VAL A 86 -22.36 -2.51 -4.27
C VAL A 86 -23.13 -1.21 -4.53
N GLN A 87 -22.99 -0.20 -3.68
CA GLN A 87 -23.65 1.10 -3.87
C GLN A 87 -23.09 1.85 -5.09
N SER A 88 -21.77 1.85 -5.28
CA SER A 88 -21.12 2.51 -6.43
C SER A 88 -21.34 1.82 -7.78
N SER A 89 -21.80 0.57 -7.78
CA SER A 89 -22.13 -0.18 -9.01
C SER A 89 -23.60 -0.05 -9.41
N LEU A 90 -24.42 0.61 -8.57
CA LEU A 90 -25.85 0.80 -8.76
C LEU A 90 -26.22 2.23 -9.23
N GLU A 91 -25.23 3.12 -9.36
CA GLU A 91 -25.35 4.45 -10.00
C GLU A 91 -24.73 4.43 -11.41
#